data_AF-A0A497G5G2-F1
#
_entry.id   AF-A0A497G5G2-F1
#
_cell.length_a   1.000
_cell.length_b   1.000
_cell.length_c   1.000
_cell.angle_alpha   90.00
_cell.angle_beta   90.00
_cell.angle_gamma   90.00
#
_symmetry.space_group_name_H-M   'P 1'
#
loop_
_entity.id
_entity.type
_entity.pdbx_description
1 polymer ?
#
loop_
_entity_poly.entity_id
_entity_poly.type
_entity_poly.pdbx_seq_one_letter_code
_entity_poly.pdbx_strand_id
1 'polypeptide(L)' 'MKELRCEECGSPNVVARIMGKYYCFKCGSKIVKEHLRKQISIMKEKGLIFDEYEANLENAESN' A
#
# COMPACT_ATOMS: atom_id res chain seq x y z
N MET A 1 -27.91 4.79 -9.64
CA MET A 1 -26.58 5.26 -9.17
C MET A 1 -25.67 4.05 -9.10
N LYS A 2 -24.50 4.05 -9.75
CA LYS A 2 -23.60 2.88 -9.72
C LYS A 2 -22.85 2.89 -8.40
N GLU A 3 -23.01 1.85 -7.59
CA GLU A 3 -22.31 1.74 -6.31
C GLU A 3 -20.80 1.63 -6.55
N LEU A 4 -20.02 2.41 -5.78
CA LEU A 4 -18.58 2.31 -5.78
C LEU A 4 -18.17 0.97 -5.16
N ARG A 5 -17.30 0.23 -5.86
CA ARG A 5 -16.80 -1.06 -5.42
C ARG A 5 -15.30 -1.13 -5.58
N CYS A 6 -14.67 -1.93 -4.73
CA CYS A 6 -13.26 -2.26 -4.84
C CYS A 6 -13.01 -2.92 -6.19
N GLU A 7 -12.04 -2.40 -6.94
CA GLU A 7 -11.66 -2.92 -8.25
C GLU A 7 -11.19 -4.39 -8.16
N GLU A 8 -10.46 -4.76 -7.10
CA GLU A 8 -9.87 -6.10 -6.97
C GLU A 8 -10.84 -7.17 -6.50
N CYS A 9 -11.72 -6.84 -5.54
CA CYS A 9 -12.54 -7.86 -4.85
C CYS A 9 -14.03 -7.56 -4.84
N GLY A 10 -14.47 -6.46 -5.46
CA GLY A 10 -15.88 -6.08 -5.54
C GLY A 10 -16.52 -5.60 -4.23
N SER A 11 -15.74 -5.53 -3.14
CA SER A 11 -16.22 -5.07 -1.83
C SER A 11 -16.83 -3.66 -1.94
N PRO A 12 -18.01 -3.42 -1.35
CA PRO A 12 -18.62 -2.09 -1.30
C PRO A 12 -17.92 -1.17 -0.28
N ASN A 13 -17.07 -1.71 0.60
CA ASN A 13 -16.35 -0.97 1.64
C ASN A 13 -15.11 -0.28 1.07
N VAL A 14 -15.32 0.59 0.08
CA VAL A 14 -14.28 1.38 -0.57
C VAL A 14 -13.81 2.47 0.39
N VAL A 15 -12.50 2.57 0.59
CA VAL A 15 -11.88 3.57 1.49
C VAL A 15 -10.77 4.37 0.82
N ALA A 16 -10.27 3.94 -0.34
CA ALA A 16 -9.15 4.56 -1.02
C ALA A 16 -9.40 4.69 -2.53
N ARG A 17 -8.85 5.76 -3.12
CA ARG A 17 -8.72 5.92 -4.57
C ARG A 17 -7.24 5.97 -4.94
N ILE A 18 -6.76 4.97 -5.67
CA ILE A 18 -5.36 4.82 -6.05
C ILE A 18 -5.30 4.78 -7.58
N MET A 19 -4.52 5.69 -8.18
CA MET A 19 -4.39 5.79 -9.65
C MET A 19 -5.73 5.82 -10.40
N GLY A 20 -6.73 6.51 -9.85
CA GLY A 20 -8.06 6.65 -10.43
C GLY A 20 -9.03 5.49 -10.13
N LYS A 21 -8.55 4.36 -9.62
CA LYS A 21 -9.35 3.18 -9.26
C LYS A 21 -9.69 3.15 -7.77
N TYR A 22 -10.77 2.47 -7.39
CA TYR A 22 -11.30 2.43 -6.02
C TYR A 22 -10.97 1.11 -5.34
N TYR A 23 -10.60 1.15 -4.06
CA TYR A 23 -10.17 -0.03 -3.32
C TYR A 23 -10.70 -0.06 -1.89
N CYS A 24 -10.99 -1.26 -1.38
CA CYS A 24 -11.18 -1.49 0.05
C CYS A 24 -9.84 -1.50 0.79
N PHE A 25 -9.86 -1.39 2.12
CA PHE A 25 -8.64 -1.32 2.94
C PHE A 25 -7.69 -2.51 2.69
N LYS A 26 -8.23 -3.73 2.64
CA LYS A 26 -7.46 -4.96 2.44
C LYS A 26 -6.71 -4.99 1.10
N CYS A 27 -7.34 -4.49 0.02
CA CYS A 27 -6.72 -4.51 -1.30
C CYS A 27 -5.82 -3.28 -1.52
N GLY A 28 -6.29 -2.09 -1.11
CA GLY A 28 -5.53 -0.85 -1.25
C GLY A 28 -4.23 -0.85 -0.44
N SER A 29 -4.25 -1.41 0.78
CA SER A 29 -3.05 -1.49 1.63
C SER A 29 -1.95 -2.34 0.99
N LYS A 30 -2.29 -3.43 0.27
CA LYS A 30 -1.31 -4.24 -0.46
C LYS A 30 -0.59 -3.42 -1.54
N ILE A 31 -1.36 -2.65 -2.33
CA ILE A 31 -0.82 -1.80 -3.40
C ILE A 31 0.14 -0.75 -2.80
N VAL A 32 -0.27 -0.09 -1.71
CA VAL A 32 0.57 0.91 -1.03
C VAL A 32 1.82 0.27 -0.45
N LYS A 33 1.71 -0.87 0.25
CA LYS A 33 2.85 -1.61 0.81
C LYS A 33 3.86 -2.00 -0.27
N GLU A 34 3.39 -2.50 -1.41
CA GLU A 34 4.26 -2.88 -2.53
C GLU A 34 4.97 -1.65 -3.13
N HIS A 35 4.25 -0.55 -3.34
CA HIS A 35 4.83 0.69 -3.84
C HIS A 35 5.90 1.22 -2.87
N LEU A 36 5.62 1.25 -1.57
CA LEU A 36 6.57 1.70 -0.55
C LEU A 36 7.83 0.82 -0.52
N ARG A 37 7.69 -0.52 -0.59
CA ARG A 37 8.83 -1.44 -0.64
C ARG A 37 9.75 -1.14 -1.84
N LYS A 38 9.17 -0.89 -3.02
CA LYS A 38 9.94 -0.52 -4.22
C LYS A 38 10.68 0.81 -4.02
N GLN A 39 10.02 1.81 -3.47
CA GLN A 39 10.64 3.12 -3.22
C GLN A 39 11.79 3.02 -2.22
N ILE A 40 11.62 2.24 -1.15
CA ILE A 40 12.67 2.00 -0.15
C ILE A 40 13.88 1.32 -0.80
N SER A 41 13.67 0.30 -1.63
CA SER A 41 14.78 -0.34 -2.38
C SER A 41 15.56 0.67 -3.23
N ILE A 42 14.85 1.53 -3.98
CA ILE A 42 15.49 2.57 -4.82
C ILE A 42 16.24 3.59 -3.97
N MET A 43 15.68 3.99 -2.83
CA MET A 43 16.34 4.94 -1.93
C MET A 43 17.61 4.34 -1.31
N LYS A 44 17.60 3.04 -0.98
CA LYS A 44 18.80 2.31 -0.53
C LYS A 44 19.88 2.26 -1.61
N GLU A 45 19.52 1.87 -2.83
CA GLU A 45 20.44 1.82 -3.98
C GLU A 45 21.08 3.18 -4.27
N LYS A 46 20.37 4.28 -3.98
CA LYS A 46 20.87 5.66 -4.13
C LYS A 46 21.64 6.18 -2.92
N GLY A 47 21.79 5.39 -1.86
CA GLY A 47 22.45 5.80 -0.61
C GLY A 47 21.69 6.88 0.16
N LEU A 48 20.37 7.00 -0.03
CA LEU A 48 19.54 8.00 0.65
C LEU A 48 19.05 7.55 2.02
N ILE A 49 18.98 6.23 2.26
CA ILE A 49 18.57 5.61 3.52
C ILE A 49 19.43 4.36 3.79
N PHE A 50 19.58 4.01 5.06
CA PHE A 50 20.41 2.88 5.53
C PHE A 50 19.56 1.73 6.10
N ASP A 51 20.17 0.57 6.34
CA ASP A 51 19.44 -0.66 6.74
C ASP A 51 18.77 -0.57 8.12
N GLU A 52 19.20 0.36 8.98
CA GLU A 52 18.61 0.63 10.30
C GLU A 52 17.11 1.03 10.24
N TYR A 53 16.59 1.37 9.06
CA TYR A 53 15.19 1.73 8.85
C TYR A 53 14.26 0.54 8.48
N GLU A 54 14.78 -0.69 8.35
CA GLU A 54 13.93 -1.86 8.05
C GLU A 54 13.07 -2.33 9.23
N ALA A 55 13.41 -1.94 10.47
CA ALA A 55 12.78 -2.45 11.69
C ALA A 55 11.32 -1.98 11.94
N ASN A 56 10.76 -1.12 11.10
CA ASN A 56 9.44 -0.51 11.35
C ASN A 56 8.32 -0.96 10.38
N LEU A 57 8.61 -1.78 9.37
CA LEU A 57 7.60 -2.27 8.43
C LEU A 57 6.94 -3.59 8.85
N GLU A 58 7.62 -4.39 9.66
CA GLU A 58 7.12 -5.68 10.17
C GLU A 58 6.18 -5.50 11.37
N ASN A 59 6.33 -4.42 12.15
CA ASN A 59 5.51 -4.13 13.33
C ASN A 59 4.10 -3.61 13.02
N ALA A 60 3.75 -3.39 11.74
CA ALA A 60 2.42 -2.96 11.31
C ALA A 60 1.47 -4.12 10.96
N GLU A 61 1.87 -5.38 11.20
CA GLU A 61 1.05 -6.58 10.93
C GLU A 61 0.52 -7.24 12.22
N SER A 62 0.72 -6.61 13.39
CA SER A 62 0.33 -7.15 14.71
C SER A 62 -0.75 -6.34 15.45
N ASN A 63 -1.45 -5.42 14.79
CA ASN A 63 -2.63 -4.72 15.34
C ASN A 63 -3.85 -4.84 14.42
#